data_AF-H3RA25-F1
#
_entry.id   AF-H3RA25-F1
#
_cell.length_a   1.000
_cell.length_b   1.000
_cell.length_c   1.000
_cell.angle_alpha   90.00
_cell.angle_beta   90.00
_cell.angle_gamma   90.00
#
_symmetry.space_group_name_H-M   'P 1'
#
loop_
_entity.id
_entity.type
_entity.pdbx_description
1 polymer ?
#
loop_
_entity_poly.entity_id
_entity_poly.type
_entity_poly.pdbx_seq_one_letter_code
_entity_poly.pdbx_strand_id
1 'polypeptide(L)' 'MPVTNLDKPCVVATTLIHTLDWRERKAKLLTRSEPGLFDEVLMRVIPLMGGEHLLA' A
#
# COMPACT_ATOMS: atom_id res chain seq x y z
N MET A 1 6.95 3.25 -3.47
CA MET A 1 7.65 3.36 -2.17
C MET A 1 8.38 2.06 -1.92
N PRO A 2 9.67 2.09 -1.55
CA PRO A 2 10.44 0.88 -1.34
C PRO A 2 9.88 0.07 -0.15
N VAL A 3 9.83 -1.26 -0.33
CA VAL A 3 9.57 -2.23 0.74
C VAL A 3 10.87 -2.97 0.96
N THR A 4 11.39 -2.91 2.18
CA THR A 4 12.74 -3.35 2.54
C THR A 4 12.75 -4.64 3.36
N ASN A 5 11.60 -5.05 3.88
CA ASN A 5 11.44 -6.25 4.71
C ASN A 5 10.91 -7.48 3.95
N LEU A 6 11.20 -7.57 2.65
CA LEU A 6 10.94 -8.72 1.79
C LEU A 6 12.25 -9.28 1.24
N ASP A 7 12.26 -10.56 0.87
CA ASP A 7 13.46 -11.25 0.36
C ASP A 7 14.02 -10.63 -0.93
N LYS A 8 13.18 -9.89 -1.68
CA LYS A 8 13.55 -9.24 -2.93
C LYS A 8 13.21 -7.75 -2.85
N PRO A 9 14.00 -6.88 -3.50
CA PRO A 9 13.67 -5.46 -3.61
C PRO A 9 12.30 -5.28 -4.26
N CYS A 10 11.39 -4.64 -3.53
CA CYS A 10 10.00 -4.46 -3.94
C CYS A 10 9.58 -3.00 -3.75
N VAL A 11 8.53 -2.59 -4.46
CA VAL A 11 7.89 -1.28 -4.28
C VAL A 11 6.38 -1.42 -4.20
N VAL A 12 5.74 -0.55 -3.42
CA VAL A 12 4.29 -0.36 -3.47
C VAL A 12 3.94 0.53 -4.67
N ALA A 13 3.00 0.05 -5.50
CA ALA A 13 2.45 0.77 -6.65
C ALA A 13 1.07 1.35 -6.33
N THR A 14 0.99 2.65 -6.03
CA THR A 14 -0.25 3.32 -5.60
C THR A 14 -1.27 3.54 -6.70
N THR A 15 -0.88 3.36 -7.96
CA THR A 15 -1.75 3.51 -9.14
C THR A 15 -2.54 2.24 -9.45
N LEU A 16 -2.21 1.11 -8.80
CA LEU A 16 -2.85 -0.19 -9.02
C LEU A 16 -3.72 -0.57 -7.82
N ILE A 17 -4.79 0.20 -7.61
CA ILE A 17 -5.74 -0.03 -6.51
C ILE A 17 -6.86 -0.95 -7.02
N HIS A 18 -7.03 -2.09 -6.36
CA HIS A 18 -8.01 -3.09 -6.75
C HIS A 18 -8.75 -3.64 -5.54
N THR A 19 -10.05 -3.87 -5.71
CA THR A 19 -10.83 -4.69 -4.77
C THR A 19 -10.53 -6.15 -5.05
N LEU A 20 -9.90 -6.83 -4.09
CA LEU A 20 -9.51 -8.23 -4.22
C LEU A 20 -10.10 -9.03 -3.05
N ASP A 21 -10.75 -10.16 -3.35
CA ASP A 21 -11.05 -11.18 -2.34
C ASP A 21 -9.77 -11.96 -2.02
N TRP A 22 -9.32 -11.86 -0.78
CA TRP A 22 -8.13 -12.54 -0.27
C TRP A 22 -8.37 -14.04 0.00
N ARG A 23 -9.61 -14.45 0.26
CA ARG A 23 -9.99 -15.85 0.55
C ARG A 23 -9.94 -16.68 -0.72
N GLU A 24 -10.56 -16.19 -1.78
CA GLU A 24 -10.55 -16.84 -3.10
C GLU A 24 -9.11 -16.95 -3.64
N ARG A 25 -8.31 -15.89 -3.45
CA ARG A 25 -6.90 -15.85 -3.86
C ARG A 25 -5.94 -16.58 -2.92
N LYS A 26 -6.43 -17.11 -1.78
CA LYS A 26 -5.64 -17.82 -0.77
C LYS A 26 -4.42 -17.01 -0.31
N ALA A 27 -4.59 -15.71 -0.10
CA ALA A 27 -3.50 -14.83 0.30
C ALA A 27 -2.98 -15.20 1.70
N LYS A 28 -1.66 -15.14 1.89
CA LYS A 28 -0.99 -15.41 3.17
C LYS A 28 -0.31 -14.14 3.66
N LEU A 29 -0.42 -13.87 4.97
CA LEU A 29 0.36 -12.81 5.60
C LEU A 29 1.84 -13.24 5.68
N LEU A 30 2.72 -12.47 5.04
CA LEU A 30 4.18 -12.69 5.08
C LEU A 30 4.84 -11.86 6.18
N THR A 31 4.57 -10.56 6.19
CA THR A 31 5.15 -9.60 7.14
C THR A 31 4.18 -8.42 7.33
N ARG A 32 4.47 -7.55 8.30
CA ARG A 32 3.80 -6.25 8.46
C ARG A 32 4.61 -5.16 7.76
N SER A 33 3.95 -4.11 7.29
CA SER A 33 4.65 -2.94 6.74
C SER A 33 5.57 -2.30 7.77
N GLU A 34 6.66 -1.72 7.31
CA GLU A 34 7.54 -0.91 8.13
C GLU A 34 6.82 0.32 8.71
N PRO A 35 7.27 0.85 9.86
CA PRO A 35 6.72 2.07 10.42
C PRO A 35 6.72 3.22 9.41
N GLY A 36 5.60 3.95 9.30
CA GLY A 36 5.43 5.09 8.40
C GLY A 36 5.21 4.74 6.92
N LEU A 37 5.48 3.51 6.48
CA LEU A 37 5.25 3.11 5.08
C LEU A 37 3.77 3.22 4.71
N PHE A 38 2.87 2.81 5.61
CA PHE A 38 1.43 2.90 5.39
C PHE A 38 0.97 4.36 5.22
N ASP A 39 1.48 5.27 6.05
CA ASP A 39 1.17 6.70 5.95
C ASP A 39 1.70 7.27 4.64
N GLU A 40 2.91 6.88 4.22
CA GLU A 40 3.49 7.28 2.93
C GLU A 40 2.68 6.79 1.72
N VAL A 41 2.01 5.64 1.85
CA VAL A 41 1.06 5.12 0.87
C VAL A 41 -0.19 6.01 0.84
N LEU A 42 -0.79 6.28 1.99
CA LEU A 42 -2.00 7.09 2.09
C LEU A 42 -1.80 8.50 1.54
N MET A 43 -0.67 9.15 1.86
CA MET A 43 -0.32 10.48 1.34
C MET A 43 -0.28 10.56 -0.19
N ARG A 44 -0.06 9.43 -0.88
CA ARG A 44 -0.12 9.35 -2.35
C ARG A 44 -1.47 8.88 -2.88
N VAL A 45 -2.14 7.98 -2.17
CA VAL A 45 -3.43 7.43 -2.59
C VAL A 45 -4.56 8.46 -2.45
N ILE A 46 -4.56 9.23 -1.37
CA ILE A 46 -5.62 10.20 -1.07
C ILE A 46 -5.77 11.27 -2.18
N PRO A 47 -4.68 11.92 -2.65
CA PRO A 47 -4.79 12.88 -3.75
C PRO A 47 -5.23 12.25 -5.07
N LEU A 48 -4.84 11.01 -5.36
CA LEU A 48 -5.26 10.30 -6.57
C LEU A 48 -6.77 10.06 -6.63
N MET A 49 -7.45 10.10 -5.48
CA MET A 49 -8.91 9.95 -5.36
C MET A 49 -9.64 11.29 -5.18
N GLY A 50 -8.96 12.45 -5.32
CA GLY A 50 -9.54 13.77 -5.07
C GLY A 50 -9.80 14.08 -3.59
N GLY A 51 -9.08 13.38 -2.70
CA GLY A 51 -9.24 13.49 -1.25
C GLY A 51 -8.31 14.50 -0.59
N GLU A 52 -7.68 15.41 -1.33
CA GLU A 52 -6.65 16.33 -0.81
C GLU A 52 -7.07 17.12 0.44
N HIS A 53 -8.37 17.43 0.59
CA HIS A 53 -8.94 18.10 1.75
C HIS A 53 -8.78 17.32 3.07
N LEU A 54 -8.50 16.00 3.01
CA LEU A 54 -8.25 15.15 4.18
C LEU A 54 -6.80 15.23 4.68
N LEU A 55 -5.91 15.89 3.93
CA LEU A 55 -4.49 16.05 4.27
C LEU A 55 -4.17 17.41 4.90
N ALA A 56 -5.19 18.27 5.08
CA ALA A 56 -5.09 19.64 5.58
C ALA A 56 -5.22 19.75 7.10
#